data_AF-A0A843K5U0-F1
#
_entry.id   AF-A0A843K5U0-F1
#
_cell.length_a   1.000
_cell.length_b   1.000
_cell.length_c   1.000
_cell.angle_alpha   90.00
_cell.angle_beta   90.00
_cell.angle_gamma   90.00
#
_symmetry.space_group_name_H-M   'P 1'
#
loop_
_entity.id
_entity.type
_entity.pdbx_description
1 polymer ?
#
loop_
_entity_poly.entity_id
_entity_poly.type
_entity_poly.pdbx_seq_one_letter_code
_entity_poly.pdbx_strand_id
1 'polypeptide(L)' 'MANKKSPASGWPIVQGDFHTGDPNSPVAVVTMGSHLDEGAICSAGAAIAGSCKT' A
#
# COMPACT_ATOMS: atom_id res chain seq x y z
N MET A 1 9.36 7.00 19.52
CA MET A 1 8.92 5.94 18.59
C MET A 1 7.42 6.08 18.33
N ALA A 2 6.95 5.83 17.11
CA ALA A 2 5.52 5.87 16.80
C ALA A 2 4.80 4.63 17.34
N ASN A 3 3.59 4.80 17.88
CA ASN A 3 2.77 3.68 18.36
C ASN A 3 2.15 2.93 17.16
N LYS A 4 2.19 1.59 17.17
CA LYS A 4 1.69 0.73 16.07
C LYS A 4 0.69 -0.28 16.60
N LYS A 5 -0.25 -0.68 15.74
CA LYS A 5 -1.21 -1.75 16.01
C LYS A 5 -1.13 -2.77 14.89
N SER A 6 -1.45 -4.03 15.18
CA SER A 6 -1.54 -5.06 14.15
C SER A 6 -2.66 -4.76 13.17
N PRO A 7 -2.47 -4.99 11.86
CA PRO A 7 -3.54 -4.90 10.88
C PRO A 7 -4.58 -6.01 11.12
N ALA A 8 -5.72 -5.91 10.43
CA ALA A 8 -6.71 -6.98 10.43
C ALA A 8 -6.13 -8.30 9.89
N SER A 9 -6.64 -9.43 10.36
CA SER A 9 -6.23 -10.74 9.83
C SER A 9 -6.56 -10.82 8.33
N GLY A 10 -5.57 -11.19 7.52
CA GLY A 10 -5.71 -11.24 6.06
C GLY A 10 -5.64 -9.88 5.36
N TRP A 11 -5.10 -8.83 6.00
CA TRP A 11 -4.89 -7.55 5.34
C TRP A 11 -3.90 -7.67 4.15
N PRO A 12 -4.19 -7.01 2.99
CA PRO A 12 -5.43 -6.31 2.66
C PRO A 12 -6.58 -7.28 2.39
N ILE A 13 -7.74 -7.06 3.03
CA ILE A 13 -8.89 -7.97 2.95
C ILE A 13 -9.58 -7.88 1.58
N VAL A 14 -9.68 -6.67 1.03
CA VAL A 14 -10.36 -6.42 -0.24
C VAL A 14 -9.36 -6.65 -1.37
N GLN A 15 -9.72 -7.52 -2.31
CA GLN A 15 -8.95 -7.72 -3.53
C GLN A 15 -9.02 -6.47 -4.42
N GLY A 16 -7.89 -6.10 -5.02
CA GLY A 16 -7.79 -4.98 -5.96
C GLY A 16 -6.46 -4.99 -6.70
N ASP A 17 -6.23 -3.94 -7.49
CA ASP A 17 -5.00 -3.73 -8.25
C ASP A 17 -4.02 -2.86 -7.45
N PHE A 18 -3.20 -3.52 -6.63
CA PHE A 18 -2.22 -2.89 -5.78
C PHE A 18 -1.07 -3.85 -5.42
N HIS A 19 0.06 -3.28 -5.03
CA HIS A 19 1.16 -3.94 -4.36
C HIS A 19 1.15 -3.62 -2.86
N THR A 20 1.73 -4.51 -2.06
CA THR A 20 1.84 -4.33 -0.60
C THR A 20 3.30 -4.29 -0.17
N GLY A 21 3.58 -3.42 0.81
CA GLY A 21 4.87 -3.29 1.50
C GLY A 21 4.70 -3.59 3.00
N ASP A 22 5.38 -2.84 3.87
CA ASP A 22 5.25 -3.01 5.33
C ASP A 22 3.85 -2.59 5.81
N PRO A 23 3.02 -3.51 6.36
CA PRO A 23 1.70 -3.18 6.88
C PRO A 23 1.71 -2.16 8.05
N ASN A 24 2.87 -1.95 8.69
CA ASN A 24 3.03 -0.95 9.74
C ASN A 24 3.47 0.42 9.23
N SER A 25 3.77 0.56 7.93
CA SER A 25 4.09 1.86 7.34
C SER A 25 2.90 2.81 7.44
N PRO A 26 3.12 4.10 7.76
CA PRO A 26 2.04 5.09 7.84
C PRO A 26 1.63 5.67 6.48
N VAL A 27 2.17 5.17 5.36
CA VAL A 27 1.99 5.76 4.03
C VAL A 27 1.24 4.81 3.11
N ALA A 28 0.20 5.32 2.45
CA ALA A 28 -0.46 4.69 1.31
C ALA A 28 -0.29 5.59 0.08
N VAL A 29 -0.10 5.00 -1.09
CA VAL A 29 0.08 5.75 -2.34
C VAL A 29 -0.98 5.33 -3.36
N VAL A 30 -1.63 6.32 -3.94
CA VAL A 30 -2.60 6.12 -5.03
C VAL A 30 -2.01 6.71 -6.30
N THR A 31 -1.70 5.86 -7.28
CA THR A 31 -1.02 6.27 -8.53
C THR A 31 -1.97 6.82 -9.60
N MET A 32 -3.28 6.79 -9.31
CA MET A 32 -4.35 7.28 -10.18
C MET A 32 -4.32 6.59 -11.56
N GLY A 33 -4.35 7.36 -12.65
CA GLY A 33 -4.22 6.85 -14.02
C GLY A 33 -2.78 6.70 -14.52
N SER A 34 -1.78 6.97 -13.68
CA SER A 34 -0.37 6.79 -14.06
C SER A 34 -0.02 5.31 -14.07
N HIS A 35 0.94 4.92 -14.90
CA HIS A 35 1.61 3.62 -14.82
C HIS A 35 2.99 3.85 -14.21
N LEU A 36 3.10 3.62 -12.90
CA LEU A 36 4.36 3.71 -12.16
C LEU A 36 4.79 2.30 -11.73
N ASP A 37 5.93 2.19 -11.09
CA ASP A 37 6.33 0.94 -10.44
C ASP A 37 5.83 0.96 -8.98
N GLU A 38 4.60 0.50 -8.75
CA GLU A 38 4.02 0.41 -7.40
C GLU A 38 4.83 -0.52 -6.48
N GLY A 39 5.53 -1.52 -7.02
CA GLY A 39 6.43 -2.39 -6.26
C GLY A 39 7.64 -1.64 -5.73
N ALA A 40 8.25 -0.77 -6.55
CA ALA A 40 9.32 0.12 -6.12
C ALA A 40 8.82 1.16 -5.10
N ILE A 41 7.59 1.65 -5.24
CA ILE A 41 6.97 2.56 -4.26
C ILE A 41 6.78 1.88 -2.89
N CYS A 42 6.32 0.62 -2.88
CA CYS A 42 6.25 -0.19 -1.65
C CYS A 42 7.65 -0.44 -1.08
N SER A 43 8.64 -0.74 -1.92
CA SER A 43 10.04 -0.95 -1.52
C SER A 43 10.68 0.32 -0.93
N ALA A 44 10.23 1.50 -1.36
CA ALA A 44 10.63 2.80 -0.81
C ALA A 44 9.95 3.12 0.54
N GLY A 45 8.99 2.30 0.98
CA GLY A 45 8.43 2.35 2.33
C GLY A 45 6.92 2.60 2.40
N ALA A 46 6.17 2.53 1.30
CA ALA A 46 4.70 2.56 1.38
C ALA A 46 4.14 1.22 1.88
N ALA A 47 3.08 1.26 2.69
CA ALA A 47 2.35 0.06 3.10
C ALA A 47 1.60 -0.58 1.93
N ILE A 48 1.05 0.25 1.05
CA ILE A 48 0.27 -0.16 -0.11
C ILE A 48 0.40 0.90 -1.20
N ALA A 49 0.53 0.45 -2.43
CA ALA A 49 0.57 1.31 -3.61
C ALA A 49 -0.24 0.69 -4.74
N GLY A 50 -1.14 1.45 -5.36
CA GLY A 50 -2.03 0.92 -6.39
C GLY A 50 -2.68 2.01 -7.24
N SER A 51 -3.22 1.58 -8.38
CA SER A 51 -3.96 2.45 -9.28
C SER A 51 -5.39 2.67 -8.76
N CYS A 52 -5.96 3.85 -9.02
CA CYS A 52 -7.35 4.16 -8.69
C CYS A 52 -7.96 4.98 -9.82
N LYS A 53 -8.87 4.35 -10.59
CA LYS A 53 -9.36 4.89 -11.86
C LYS A 53 -10.81 5.37 -11.79
N THR A 54 -11.57 4.89 -10.80
CA THR A 54 -13.03 5.08 -10.66
C THR A 54 -13.43 5.17 -9.21
#